data_AF-A0A3C0HCH4-F1
#
_entry.id   AF-A0A3C0HCH4-F1
#
_cell.length_a   1.000
_cell.length_b   1.000
_cell.length_c   1.000
_cell.angle_alpha   90.00
_cell.angle_beta   90.00
_cell.angle_gamma   90.00
#
_symmetry.space_group_name_H-M   'P 1'
#
loop_
_entity.id
_entity.type
_entity.pdbx_description
1 polymer ?
#
loop_
_entity_poly.entity_id
_entity_poly.type
_entity_poly.pdbx_seq_one_letter_code
_entity_poly.pdbx_strand_id
1 'polypeptide(L)'
;KEIADYVIVMYKGKIVEQGSAHDLFQYPKHNYTKGLIACRPPMDKRMHRLPTVSDFMDRVDDEKSQNDIVTSLIEPIANYKSRIIGLQNEPDILRVENLSTYYTAKTNFFGRPTAYTKAV
;
A
#
# COMPACT_ATOMS: atom_id res chain seq x y z
N LYS A 1 7.51 -11.83 6.31
CA LYS A 1 8.14 -13.12 5.95
C LYS A 1 8.40 -13.05 4.45
N GLU A 2 9.65 -12.88 4.05
CA GLU A 2 10.05 -12.85 2.64
C GLU A 2 10.15 -14.30 2.14
N ILE A 3 9.61 -14.57 0.95
CA ILE A 3 9.60 -15.92 0.36
C ILE A 3 10.81 -16.12 -0.56
N ALA A 4 11.35 -15.02 -1.11
CA ALA A 4 12.47 -15.03 -2.03
C ALA A 4 13.76 -14.65 -1.31
N ASP A 5 14.86 -15.36 -1.63
CA ASP A 5 16.21 -15.04 -1.14
C ASP A 5 16.94 -14.05 -2.05
N TYR A 6 16.64 -14.09 -3.36
CA TYR A 6 17.25 -13.25 -4.38
C TYR A 6 16.18 -12.61 -5.27
N VAL A 7 16.36 -11.33 -5.59
CA VAL A 7 15.38 -10.53 -6.32
C VAL A 7 16.08 -9.79 -7.46
N ILE A 8 15.40 -9.76 -8.62
CA ILE A 8 15.78 -8.96 -9.78
C ILE A 8 14.67 -7.96 -10.04
N VAL A 9 15.03 -6.70 -10.17
CA VAL A 9 14.12 -5.59 -10.48
C VAL A 9 14.33 -5.18 -11.93
N MET A 10 13.24 -5.18 -12.70
CA MET A 10 13.25 -4.80 -14.11
C MET A 10 12.39 -3.56 -14.34
N TYR A 11 12.86 -2.68 -15.21
CA TYR A 11 12.10 -1.53 -15.69
C TYR A 11 12.24 -1.42 -17.21
N LYS A 12 11.09 -1.32 -17.92
CA LYS A 12 11.03 -1.25 -19.39
C LYS A 12 11.87 -2.32 -20.09
N GLY A 13 11.77 -3.56 -19.59
CA GLY A 13 12.47 -4.72 -20.14
C GLY A 13 13.97 -4.80 -19.84
N LYS A 14 14.51 -3.90 -19.01
CA LYS A 14 15.92 -3.92 -18.61
C LYS A 14 16.04 -4.22 -17.13
N ILE A 15 17.04 -5.03 -16.75
CA ILE A 15 17.42 -5.20 -15.34
C ILE A 15 18.02 -3.88 -14.87
N VAL A 16 17.44 -3.32 -13.81
CA VAL A 16 17.90 -2.05 -13.22
C VAL A 16 18.56 -2.26 -11.87
N GLU A 17 18.22 -3.34 -11.16
CA GLU A 17 18.82 -3.70 -9.88
C GLU A 17 18.65 -5.19 -9.60
N GLN A 18 19.59 -5.79 -8.88
CA GLN A 18 19.54 -7.20 -8.47
C GLN A 18 20.36 -7.42 -7.20
N GLY A 19 19.94 -8.35 -6.35
CA GLY A 19 20.62 -8.62 -5.09
C GLY A 19 19.83 -9.57 -4.18
N SER A 20 20.35 -9.78 -2.97
CA SER A 20 19.56 -10.47 -1.94
C SER A 20 18.29 -9.67 -1.63
N ALA A 21 17.22 -10.36 -1.25
CA ALA A 21 15.98 -9.68 -0.86
C ALA A 21 16.23 -8.67 0.27
N HIS A 22 17.03 -9.06 1.26
CA HIS A 22 17.42 -8.20 2.37
C HIS A 22 18.07 -6.90 1.90
N ASP A 23 19.08 -6.97 1.03
CA ASP A 23 19.81 -5.78 0.60
C ASP A 23 18.94 -4.87 -0.27
N LEU A 24 18.09 -5.44 -1.13
CA LEU A 24 17.15 -4.67 -1.95
C LEU A 24 16.10 -3.94 -1.12
N PHE A 25 15.63 -4.54 -0.01
CA PHE A 25 14.67 -3.88 0.87
C PHE A 25 15.32 -2.84 1.79
N GLN A 26 16.54 -3.06 2.25
CA GLN A 26 17.23 -2.16 3.19
C GLN A 26 17.99 -1.03 2.48
N TYR A 27 18.64 -1.33 1.36
CA TYR A 27 19.55 -0.43 0.65
C TYR A 27 19.27 -0.37 -0.86
N PRO A 28 18.02 -0.11 -1.29
CA PRO A 28 17.70 0.04 -2.71
C PRO A 28 18.47 1.23 -3.31
N LYS A 29 19.16 1.00 -4.43
CA LYS A 29 19.98 2.03 -5.11
C LYS A 29 19.21 2.74 -6.21
N HIS A 30 18.47 1.99 -7.02
CA HIS A 30 17.79 2.56 -8.18
C HIS A 30 16.48 3.25 -7.77
N ASN A 31 16.22 4.47 -8.25
CA ASN A 31 15.03 5.25 -7.87
C ASN A 31 13.71 4.51 -8.13
N TYR A 32 13.65 3.74 -9.21
CA TYR A 32 12.53 2.85 -9.49
C TYR A 32 12.28 1.84 -8.35
N THR A 33 13.33 1.15 -7.88
CA THR A 33 13.25 0.19 -6.77
C THR A 33 12.80 0.88 -5.49
N LYS A 34 13.37 2.05 -5.17
CA LYS A 34 12.98 2.87 -4.03
C LYS A 34 11.49 3.23 -4.08
N GLY A 35 11.01 3.65 -5.25
CA GLY A 35 9.60 3.94 -5.49
C GLY A 35 8.69 2.72 -5.30
N LEU A 36 9.06 1.56 -5.84
CA LEU A 36 8.30 0.32 -5.65
C LEU A 36 8.14 -0.04 -4.17
N ILE A 37 9.22 0.10 -3.39
CA ILE A 37 9.19 -0.19 -1.95
C ILE A 37 8.32 0.84 -1.22
N ALA A 38 8.48 2.14 -1.55
CA ALA A 38 7.75 3.22 -0.90
C ALA A 38 6.24 3.19 -1.17
N CYS A 39 5.79 2.63 -2.31
CA CYS A 39 4.37 2.50 -2.64
C CYS A 39 3.59 1.59 -1.67
N ARG A 40 4.27 0.82 -0.82
CA ARG A 40 3.64 -0.02 0.19
C ARG A 40 2.99 0.84 1.29
N PRO A 41 1.71 0.64 1.62
CA PRO A 41 1.06 1.36 2.71
C PRO A 41 1.82 1.13 4.04
N PRO A 42 2.26 2.20 4.72
CA PRO A 42 2.85 2.07 6.05
C PRO A 42 1.77 1.69 7.08
N MET A 43 2.15 0.91 8.09
CA MET A 43 1.22 0.50 9.15
C MET A 43 1.14 1.52 10.29
N ASP A 44 2.19 2.32 10.47
CA ASP A 44 2.40 3.25 11.59
C ASP A 44 2.03 4.71 11.26
N LYS A 45 1.84 5.02 9.98
CA LYS A 45 1.62 6.39 9.50
C LYS A 45 0.40 6.47 8.61
N ARG A 46 -0.33 7.57 8.74
CA ARG A 46 -1.42 7.91 7.81
C ARG A 46 -0.87 8.84 6.75
N MET A 47 -1.17 8.56 5.49
CA MET A 47 -0.77 9.41 4.37
C MET A 47 -2.00 10.05 3.73
N HIS A 48 -1.86 11.28 3.23
CA HIS A 48 -2.89 11.94 2.43
C HIS A 48 -3.13 11.21 1.09
N ARG A 49 -2.05 10.69 0.50
CA ARG A 49 -2.06 9.73 -0.60
C ARG A 49 -0.84 8.83 -0.49
N LEU A 50 -0.92 7.63 -1.06
CA LEU A 50 0.27 6.81 -1.20
C LEU A 50 1.25 7.45 -2.20
N PRO A 51 2.56 7.36 -1.94
CA PRO A 51 3.56 7.73 -2.94
C PRO A 51 3.44 6.79 -4.14
N THR A 52 3.82 7.30 -5.30
CA THR A 52 3.81 6.59 -6.58
C THR A 52 5.22 6.45 -7.10
N VAL A 53 5.44 5.53 -8.04
CA VAL A 53 6.76 5.38 -8.68
C VAL A 53 7.22 6.67 -9.35
N SER A 54 6.30 7.41 -10.00
CA SER A 54 6.61 8.67 -10.66
C SER A 54 7.21 9.71 -9.72
N ASP A 55 6.79 9.74 -8.45
CA ASP A 55 7.32 10.67 -7.45
C ASP A 55 8.85 10.51 -7.26
N PHE A 56 9.41 9.33 -7.56
CA PHE A 56 10.85 9.03 -7.42
C PHE A 56 11.63 9.09 -8.74
N MET A 57 10.96 8.95 -9.89
CA MET A 57 11.63 8.84 -11.19
C MET A 57 12.04 10.21 -11.78
N ASP A 58 11.34 11.28 -11.42
CA ASP A 58 11.47 12.59 -12.06
C ASP A 58 12.51 13.52 -11.41
N ARG A 59 13.28 13.04 -10.41
CA ARG A 59 14.20 13.90 -9.63
C ARG A 59 15.60 13.29 -9.47
N VAL A 60 16.57 14.19 -9.33
CA VAL A 60 18.00 13.90 -9.14
C VAL A 60 18.22 12.97 -7.94
N ASP A 61 19.21 12.07 -8.05
CA ASP A 61 19.62 11.04 -7.10
C ASP A 61 20.11 11.57 -5.73
N ASP A 62 19.33 12.43 -5.08
CA ASP A 62 19.57 12.85 -3.70
C ASP A 62 18.58 12.13 -2.76
N GLU A 63 19.11 11.35 -1.82
CA GLU A 63 18.33 10.67 -0.77
C GLU A 63 17.49 11.66 0.05
N LYS A 64 17.96 12.90 0.19
CA LYS A 64 17.22 13.95 0.89
C LYS A 64 15.90 14.26 0.19
N SER A 65 15.93 14.38 -1.13
CA SER A 65 14.75 14.64 -1.97
C SER A 65 13.69 13.53 -1.84
N GLN A 66 14.13 12.28 -1.67
CA GLN A 66 13.23 11.12 -1.55
C GLN A 66 12.55 11.05 -0.19
N ASN A 67 13.29 11.31 0.89
CA ASN A 67 12.73 11.37 2.24
C ASN A 67 11.76 12.54 2.42
N ASP A 68 12.05 13.68 1.77
CA ASP A 68 11.19 14.86 1.80
C ASP A 68 9.82 14.56 1.16
N ILE A 69 9.78 13.77 0.07
CA ILE A 69 8.52 13.33 -0.56
C ILE A 69 7.70 12.53 0.45
N VAL A 70 8.26 11.46 1.00
CA VAL A 70 7.52 10.58 1.93
C VAL A 70 7.02 11.38 3.13
N THR A 71 7.86 12.28 3.64
CA THR A 71 7.52 13.13 4.80
C THR A 71 6.39 14.09 4.49
N SER A 72 6.41 14.73 3.30
CA SER A 72 5.35 15.66 2.87
C SER A 72 3.99 15.00 2.66
N LEU A 73 3.95 13.68 2.43
CA LEU A 73 2.72 12.92 2.23
C LEU A 73 2.09 12.42 3.54
N ILE A 74 2.82 12.44 4.65
CA ILE A 74 2.30 12.02 5.96
C ILE A 74 1.29 13.05 6.44
N GLU A 75 0.10 12.57 6.75
CA GLU A 75 -0.96 13.38 7.34
C GLU A 75 -0.73 13.52 8.86
N PRO A 76 -0.67 14.75 9.40
CA PRO A 76 -0.61 14.95 10.83
C PRO A 76 -1.84 14.38 11.54
N ILE A 77 -1.63 13.69 12.66
CA ILE A 77 -2.70 13.09 13.47
C ILE A 77 -3.75 14.14 13.88
N ALA A 78 -3.32 15.38 14.14
CA ALA A 78 -4.21 16.47 14.49
C ALA A 78 -5.24 16.77 13.39
N ASN A 79 -4.80 16.85 12.13
CA ASN A 79 -5.68 17.12 10.98
C ASN A 79 -6.69 15.99 10.79
N TYR A 80 -6.23 14.74 10.93
CA TYR A 80 -7.12 13.57 10.88
C TYR A 80 -8.22 13.64 11.95
N LYS A 81 -7.86 13.95 13.21
CA LYS A 81 -8.83 14.08 14.30
C LYS A 81 -9.84 15.18 14.02
N SER A 82 -9.38 16.36 13.61
CA SER A 82 -10.26 17.48 13.24
C SER A 82 -11.21 17.11 12.11
N ARG A 83 -10.73 16.40 11.08
CA ARG A 83 -11.57 15.92 9.97
C ARG A 83 -12.64 14.93 10.44
N ILE A 84 -12.28 13.98 11.31
CA ILE A 84 -13.24 13.00 11.86
C ILE A 84 -14.30 13.71 12.70
N ILE A 85 -13.92 14.67 13.53
CA ILE A 85 -14.85 15.48 14.32
C ILE A 85 -15.81 16.26 13.40
N GLY A 86 -15.29 16.86 12.32
CA GLY A 86 -16.12 17.55 11.33
C GLY A 86 -17.13 16.61 10.67
N LEU A 87 -16.66 15.45 10.18
CA LEU A 87 -17.50 14.46 9.50
C LEU A 87 -18.60 13.87 10.40
N GLN A 88 -18.38 13.80 11.72
CA GLN A 88 -19.41 13.36 12.68
C GLN A 88 -20.57 14.35 12.83
N ASN A 89 -20.34 15.62 12.51
CA ASN A 89 -21.36 16.68 12.59
C ASN A 89 -22.06 16.93 11.26
N GLU A 90 -21.54 16.37 10.16
CA GLU A 90 -22.16 16.41 8.84
C GLU A 90 -23.28 15.36 8.76
N PRO A 91 -24.35 15.61 7.99
CA PRO A 91 -25.38 14.60 7.77
C PRO A 91 -24.81 13.38 7.04
N ASP A 92 -25.22 12.19 7.46
CA ASP A 92 -24.84 10.94 6.81
C ASP A 92 -25.21 10.97 5.31
N ILE A 93 -24.21 10.85 4.44
CA ILE A 93 -24.42 10.77 2.98
C ILE A 93 -25.01 9.40 2.61
N LEU A 94 -24.61 8.36 3.34
CA LEU A 94 -25.08 6.98 3.17
C LEU A 94 -24.96 6.23 4.51
N ARG A 95 -26.05 5.62 4.95
CA ARG A 95 -26.07 4.73 6.12
C ARG A 95 -26.34 3.31 5.66
N VAL A 96 -25.46 2.37 6.03
CA VAL A 96 -25.62 0.95 5.75
C VAL A 96 -25.92 0.24 7.06
N GLU A 97 -27.09 -0.37 7.14
CA GLU A 97 -27.53 -1.15 8.29
C GLU A 97 -27.61 -2.63 7.89
N ASN A 98 -27.27 -3.53 8.82
CA ASN A 98 -27.33 -4.98 8.60
C ASN A 98 -26.48 -5.48 7.40
N LEU A 99 -25.34 -4.83 7.12
CA LEU A 99 -24.41 -5.31 6.11
C LEU A 99 -23.98 -6.73 6.44
N SER A 100 -24.20 -7.65 5.51
CA SER A 100 -23.69 -9.01 5.63
C SER A 100 -22.99 -9.49 4.38
N THR A 101 -21.84 -10.13 4.57
CA THR A 101 -21.00 -10.67 3.50
C THR A 101 -20.81 -12.16 3.74
N TYR A 102 -21.04 -12.99 2.72
CA TYR A 102 -20.93 -14.44 2.81
C TYR A 102 -19.92 -14.98 1.80
N TYR A 103 -19.11 -15.94 2.20
CA TYR A 103 -18.18 -16.66 1.33
C TYR A 103 -18.55 -18.12 1.22
N THR A 104 -18.33 -18.71 0.05
CA THR A 104 -18.53 -20.14 -0.16
C THR A 104 -17.55 -20.93 0.70
N ALA A 105 -18.08 -21.74 1.61
CA ALA A 105 -17.30 -22.56 2.52
C ALA A 105 -17.06 -23.97 1.99
N LYS A 106 -18.03 -24.52 1.24
CA LYS A 106 -17.95 -25.86 0.63
C LYS A 106 -18.62 -25.86 -0.73
N THR A 107 -18.11 -26.68 -1.63
CA THR A 107 -18.71 -26.95 -2.95
C THR A 107 -18.91 -28.45 -3.14
N ASN A 108 -19.87 -28.82 -4.00
CA ASN A 108 -20.02 -30.21 -4.44
C ASN A 108 -19.06 -30.55 -5.58
N PHE A 109 -19.07 -31.81 -6.04
CA PHE A 109 -18.21 -32.31 -7.14
C PHE A 109 -18.40 -31.55 -8.48
N PHE A 110 -19.53 -30.87 -8.66
CA PHE A 110 -19.81 -30.01 -9.82
C PHE A 110 -19.49 -28.53 -9.57
N GLY A 111 -18.78 -28.21 -8.48
CA GLY A 111 -18.36 -26.84 -8.14
C GLY A 111 -19.47 -25.95 -7.58
N ARG A 112 -20.67 -26.46 -7.33
CA ARG A 112 -21.78 -25.65 -6.78
C ARG A 112 -21.62 -25.44 -5.28
N PRO A 113 -21.76 -24.21 -4.76
CA PRO A 113 -21.75 -23.94 -3.32
C PRO A 113 -22.80 -24.76 -2.57
N THR A 114 -22.40 -25.41 -1.48
CA THR A 114 -23.30 -26.16 -0.58
C THR A 114 -23.35 -25.59 0.83
N ALA A 115 -22.42 -24.71 1.18
CA ALA A 115 -22.38 -24.02 2.46
C ALA A 115 -21.74 -22.66 2.30
N TYR A 116 -22.20 -21.70 3.09
CA TYR A 116 -21.67 -20.35 3.17
C TYR A 116 -21.21 -20.05 4.60
N THR A 117 -20.15 -19.28 4.72
CA THR A 117 -19.69 -18.71 5.99
C THR A 117 -19.95 -17.21 5.96
N LYS A 118 -20.63 -16.69 6.98
CA LYS A 118 -20.82 -15.26 7.19
C LYS A 118 -19.49 -14.66 7.66
N ALA A 119 -19.01 -13.62 6.99
CA ALA A 119 -17.76 -12.93 7.31
C ALA A 119 -17.97 -11.59 8.01
N VAL A 120 -19.04 -10.90 7.63
CA VAL A 120 -19.50 -9.64 8.22
C VAL A 120 -21.01 -9.78 8.42
#